data_AF-A0A819BVF8-F1
#
_entry.id   AF-A0A819BVF8-F1
#
_cell.length_a   1.000
_cell.length_b   1.000
_cell.length_c   1.000
_cell.angle_alpha   90.00
_cell.angle_beta   90.00
_cell.angle_gamma   90.00
#
_symmetry.space_group_name_H-M   'P 1'
#
loop_
_entity.id
_entity.type
_entity.pdbx_description
1 polymer ?
#
loop_
_entity_poly.entity_id
_entity_poly.type
_entity_poly.pdbx_seq_one_letter_code
_entity_poly.pdbx_strand_id
1 'polypeptide(L)'
;TIIIIIFTGLDNLNEDGQTVTQYLAKRKQPLAKLMEKCGERYVAFNNRASLEEKNNKIQELLDLIDRVIQNNGNQVFTNKEIEAISKVVQEENEKGGFIPNLPDGSIILLPQTEKIVVEAYMRRPVLRRDMYMS
;
A
#
# COMPACT_ATOMS: atom_id res chain seq x y z
N THR A 1 -12.30 2.87 -11.08
CA THR A 1 -11.10 2.18 -10.56
C THR A 1 -10.54 2.95 -9.38
N ILE A 2 -10.09 2.27 -8.32
CA ILE A 2 -9.49 2.88 -7.11
C ILE A 2 -7.98 2.62 -6.96
N ILE A 3 -7.32 2.22 -8.05
CA ILE A 3 -5.91 1.84 -8.04
C ILE A 3 -5.03 3.09 -8.19
N ILE A 4 -4.01 3.18 -7.33
CA ILE A 4 -2.92 4.16 -7.39
C ILE A 4 -1.64 3.42 -7.81
N ILE A 5 -0.86 4.01 -8.71
CA ILE A 5 0.42 3.44 -9.15
C ILE A 5 1.55 3.99 -8.28
N ILE A 6 2.41 3.12 -7.75
CA ILE A 6 3.59 3.53 -7.00
C ILE A 6 4.83 3.27 -7.84
N PHE A 7 5.54 4.34 -8.18
CA PHE A 7 6.87 4.27 -8.79
C PHE A 7 7.94 4.30 -7.70
N THR A 8 8.92 3.42 -7.80
CA THR A 8 10.10 3.38 -6.93
C THR A 8 11.37 3.57 -7.76
N GLY A 9 12.50 3.86 -7.11
CA GLY A 9 13.77 4.06 -7.81
C GLY A 9 13.92 5.45 -8.41
N LEU A 10 13.17 6.44 -7.89
CA LEU A 10 13.31 7.83 -8.32
C LEU A 10 14.71 8.39 -8.04
N ASP A 11 15.43 7.83 -7.07
CA ASP A 11 16.86 8.10 -6.84
C ASP A 11 17.70 7.89 -8.09
N ASN A 12 17.55 6.74 -8.76
CA ASN A 12 18.31 6.43 -9.97
C ASN A 12 17.92 7.36 -11.13
N LEU A 13 16.62 7.66 -11.26
CA LEU A 13 16.13 8.55 -12.31
C LEU A 13 16.66 9.98 -12.14
N ASN A 14 16.74 10.46 -10.89
CA ASN A 14 17.29 11.76 -10.56
C ASN A 14 18.81 11.82 -10.81
N GLU A 15 19.54 10.73 -10.55
CA GLU A 15 20.97 10.62 -10.88
C GLU A 15 21.22 10.76 -12.38
N ASP A 16 20.31 10.24 -13.21
CA ASP A 16 20.32 10.41 -14.67
C ASP A 16 19.82 11.80 -15.12
N GLY A 17 19.55 12.72 -14.17
CA GLY A 17 19.08 14.08 -14.45
C GLY A 17 17.65 14.16 -14.97
N GLN A 18 16.86 13.10 -14.81
CA GLN A 18 15.51 12.98 -15.34
C GLN A 18 14.46 13.06 -14.23
N THR A 19 13.37 13.78 -14.47
CA THR A 19 12.23 13.79 -13.53
C THR A 19 11.23 12.69 -13.86
N VAL A 20 10.43 12.26 -12.88
CA VAL A 20 9.34 11.29 -13.12
C VAL A 20 8.40 11.76 -14.22
N THR A 21 8.07 13.06 -14.27
CA THR A 21 7.20 13.64 -15.29
C THR A 21 7.81 13.51 -16.68
N GLN A 22 9.11 13.77 -16.83
CA GLN A 22 9.82 13.59 -18.10
C GLN A 22 9.90 12.12 -18.52
N TYR A 23 10.05 11.20 -17.56
CA TYR A 23 9.99 9.75 -17.81
C TYR A 23 8.62 9.32 -18.31
N LEU A 24 7.56 9.76 -17.63
CA LEU A 24 6.18 9.44 -18.00
C LEU A 24 5.76 10.11 -19.32
N ALA A 25 6.31 11.26 -19.68
CA ALA A 25 6.08 11.87 -20.99
C ALA A 25 6.59 10.99 -22.15
N LYS A 26 7.62 10.18 -21.90
CA LYS A 26 8.22 9.25 -22.89
C LYS A 26 7.68 7.82 -22.75
N ARG A 27 6.60 7.62 -21.99
CA ARG A 27 6.07 6.27 -21.66
C ARG A 27 5.61 5.51 -22.90
N LYS A 28 5.89 4.20 -22.91
CA LYS A 28 5.41 3.27 -23.94
C LYS A 28 3.94 2.89 -23.71
N GLN A 29 3.28 2.41 -24.78
CA GLN A 29 1.86 2.05 -24.80
C GLN A 29 1.36 1.20 -23.62
N PRO A 30 2.06 0.16 -23.13
CA PRO A 30 1.58 -0.62 -22.00
C PRO A 30 1.43 0.21 -20.71
N LEU A 31 2.41 1.07 -20.43
CA LEU A 31 2.39 1.94 -19.26
C LEU A 31 1.35 3.05 -19.41
N ALA A 32 1.21 3.62 -20.62
CA ALA A 32 0.17 4.60 -20.90
C ALA A 32 -1.24 4.06 -20.62
N LYS A 33 -1.55 2.86 -21.14
CA LYS A 33 -2.85 2.21 -20.90
C LYS A 33 -3.09 1.88 -19.42
N LEU A 34 -2.04 1.50 -18.69
CA LEU A 34 -2.15 1.25 -17.26
C LEU A 34 -2.46 2.55 -16.50
N MET A 35 -1.74 3.63 -16.79
CA MET A 35 -1.96 4.93 -16.17
C MET A 35 -3.37 5.47 -16.45
N GLU A 36 -3.85 5.35 -17.68
CA GLU A 36 -5.21 5.74 -18.07
C GLU A 36 -6.27 4.95 -17.28
N LYS A 37 -6.12 3.62 -17.17
CA LYS A 37 -7.01 2.77 -16.35
C LYS A 37 -6.99 3.16 -14.86
N CYS A 38 -5.85 3.66 -14.41
CA CYS A 38 -5.64 4.16 -13.06
C CYS A 38 -6.00 5.65 -12.92
N GLY A 39 -6.54 6.32 -13.94
CA GLY A 39 -6.94 7.73 -13.87
C GLY A 39 -5.78 8.69 -13.63
N GLU A 40 -4.59 8.36 -14.16
CA GLU A 40 -3.35 9.14 -14.01
C GLU A 40 -2.95 9.36 -12.53
N ARG A 41 -3.40 8.48 -11.62
CA ARG A 41 -3.06 8.52 -10.20
C ARG A 41 -1.78 7.74 -9.93
N TYR A 42 -0.73 8.46 -9.55
CA TYR A 42 0.53 7.84 -9.15
C TYR A 42 1.26 8.65 -8.07
N VAL A 43 2.16 7.98 -7.36
CA VAL A 43 3.14 8.60 -6.47
C VAL A 43 4.51 7.99 -6.79
N ALA A 44 5.57 8.79 -6.73
CA ALA A 44 6.93 8.35 -6.97
C ALA A 44 7.82 8.53 -5.73
N PHE A 45 8.50 7.47 -5.33
CA PHE A 45 9.38 7.43 -4.16
C PHE A 45 10.84 7.46 -4.56
N ASN A 46 11.57 8.39 -3.94
CA ASN A 46 13.02 8.35 -3.87
C ASN A 46 13.42 7.50 -2.65
N ASN A 47 14.06 6.36 -2.89
CA ASN A 47 14.39 5.42 -1.82
C ASN A 47 15.54 5.94 -0.92
N ARG A 48 16.38 6.82 -1.47
CA ARG A 48 17.53 7.45 -0.79
C ARG A 48 17.17 8.79 -0.16
N ALA A 49 15.91 9.22 -0.24
CA ALA A 49 15.43 10.45 0.38
C ALA A 49 15.61 10.43 1.91
N SER A 50 15.74 11.63 2.48
CA SER A 50 15.75 11.87 3.91
C SER A 50 14.44 11.41 4.56
N LEU A 51 14.44 11.24 5.89
CA LEU A 51 13.23 10.84 6.62
C LEU A 51 12.10 11.87 6.47
N GLU A 52 12.44 13.15 6.47
CA GLU A 52 11.48 14.24 6.28
C GLU A 52 10.82 14.18 4.89
N GLU A 53 11.61 14.04 3.83
CA GLU A 53 11.09 13.89 2.47
C GLU A 53 10.23 12.63 2.32
N LYS A 54 10.62 11.53 2.97
CA LYS A 54 9.82 10.29 3.00
C LYS A 54 8.48 10.51 3.69
N ASN A 55 8.46 11.19 4.83
CA ASN A 55 7.22 11.51 5.54
C ASN A 55 6.30 12.40 4.70
N ASN A 56 6.86 13.42 4.02
CA ASN A 56 6.09 14.26 3.10
C ASN A 56 5.50 13.44 1.94
N LYS A 57 6.26 12.48 1.39
CA LYS A 57 5.75 11.58 0.34
C LYS A 57 4.71 10.58 0.82
N ILE A 58 4.83 10.11 2.06
CA ILE A 58 3.80 9.29 2.70
C ILE A 58 2.52 10.10 2.88
N GLN A 59 2.62 11.36 3.32
CA GLN A 59 1.45 12.22 3.46
C GLN A 59 0.75 12.47 2.11
N GLU A 60 1.51 12.74 1.05
CA GLU A 60 0.96 12.88 -0.31
C GLU A 60 0.20 11.61 -0.76
N LEU A 61 0.71 10.43 -0.42
CA LEU A 61 0.05 9.16 -0.70
C LEU A 61 -1.25 9.02 0.09
N LEU A 62 -1.27 9.36 1.38
CA LEU A 62 -2.48 9.32 2.22
C LEU A 62 -3.55 10.28 1.68
N ASP A 63 -3.17 11.52 1.35
CA ASP A 63 -4.07 12.51 0.76
C ASP A 63 -4.63 12.04 -0.61
N LEU A 64 -3.83 11.29 -1.38
CA LEU A 64 -4.29 10.70 -2.63
C LEU A 64 -5.27 9.55 -2.38
N ILE A 65 -5.02 8.70 -1.38
CA ILE A 65 -5.92 7.62 -0.99
C ILE A 65 -7.28 8.19 -0.57
N ASP A 66 -7.30 9.23 0.27
CA ASP A 66 -8.52 9.87 0.74
C ASP A 66 -9.34 10.43 -0.43
N ARG A 67 -8.67 11.13 -1.36
CA ARG A 67 -9.32 11.64 -2.59
C ARG A 67 -9.87 10.52 -3.46
N VAL A 68 -9.18 9.39 -3.56
CA VAL A 68 -9.65 8.22 -4.34
C VAL A 68 -10.90 7.63 -3.72
N ILE A 69 -10.95 7.51 -2.39
CA ILE A 69 -12.11 6.99 -1.67
C ILE A 69 -13.31 7.94 -1.83
N GLN A 70 -13.09 9.25 -1.63
CA GLN A 70 -14.14 10.26 -1.79
C GLN A 70 -14.72 10.27 -3.21
N ASN A 71 -13.87 10.25 -4.23
CA ASN A 71 -14.30 10.20 -5.63
C ASN A 71 -15.00 8.88 -5.99
N ASN A 72 -14.80 7.81 -5.20
CA ASN A 72 -15.51 6.55 -5.34
C ASN A 72 -16.80 6.49 -4.50
N GLY A 73 -17.34 7.63 -4.08
CA GLY A 73 -18.57 7.69 -3.28
C GLY A 73 -18.40 7.06 -1.88
N ASN A 74 -17.19 7.13 -1.33
CA ASN A 74 -16.78 6.45 -0.09
C ASN A 74 -16.92 4.93 -0.13
N GLN A 75 -16.99 4.34 -1.32
CA GLN A 75 -16.98 2.90 -1.49
C GLN A 75 -15.54 2.39 -1.53
N VAL A 76 -15.29 1.29 -0.82
CA VAL A 76 -14.03 0.54 -0.92
C VAL A 76 -14.15 -0.54 -1.99
N PHE A 77 -13.02 -1.08 -2.43
CA PHE A 77 -13.06 -2.26 -3.29
C PHE A 77 -13.72 -3.41 -2.54
N THR A 78 -14.66 -4.06 -3.21
CA THR A 78 -15.41 -5.18 -2.66
C THR A 78 -15.59 -6.26 -3.72
N ASN A 79 -15.79 -7.48 -3.27
CA ASN A 79 -16.21 -8.63 -4.06
C ASN A 79 -17.03 -9.56 -3.15
N LYS A 80 -17.59 -10.64 -3.72
CA LYS A 80 -18.47 -11.55 -2.96
C LYS A 80 -17.76 -12.15 -1.74
N GLU A 81 -16.47 -12.41 -1.88
CA GLU A 81 -15.63 -12.97 -0.82
C GLU A 81 -15.42 -11.95 0.32
N ILE A 82 -15.08 -10.71 0.00
CA ILE A 82 -14.93 -9.62 0.98
C ILE A 82 -16.26 -9.34 1.68
N GLU A 83 -17.37 -9.28 0.95
CA GLU A 83 -18.70 -9.07 1.54
C GLU A 83 -19.10 -10.18 2.52
N ALA A 84 -18.81 -11.44 2.16
CA ALA A 84 -19.06 -12.57 3.05
C ALA A 84 -18.23 -12.47 4.34
N ILE A 85 -16.95 -12.10 4.24
CA ILE A 85 -16.08 -11.89 5.39
C ILE A 85 -16.58 -10.72 6.24
N SER A 86 -16.93 -9.59 5.63
CA SER A 86 -17.42 -8.40 6.35
C SER A 86 -18.68 -8.68 7.16
N LYS A 87 -19.61 -9.49 6.64
CA LYS A 87 -20.82 -9.91 7.38
C LYS A 87 -20.47 -10.72 8.62
N VAL A 88 -19.58 -11.71 8.50
CA VAL A 88 -19.14 -12.53 9.64
C VAL A 88 -18.44 -11.66 10.68
N VAL A 89 -17.56 -10.75 10.25
CA VAL A 89 -16.87 -9.81 11.17
C VAL A 89 -17.88 -8.91 11.90
N GLN A 90 -18.91 -8.41 11.20
CA GLN A 90 -19.93 -7.56 11.83
C GLN A 90 -20.73 -8.32 12.89
N GLU A 91 -21.22 -9.52 12.58
CA GLU A 91 -21.97 -10.35 13.52
C GLU A 91 -21.14 -10.68 14.78
N GLU A 92 -19.85 -10.95 14.62
CA GLU A 92 -18.95 -11.28 15.74
C GLU A 92 -18.59 -10.04 16.58
N ASN A 93 -18.47 -8.87 15.96
CA ASN A 93 -18.33 -7.60 16.66
C ASN A 93 -19.57 -7.28 17.51
N GLU A 94 -20.77 -7.52 16.98
CA GLU A 94 -22.04 -7.33 17.70
C GLU A 94 -22.18 -8.28 18.90
N LYS A 95 -21.60 -9.48 18.80
CA LYS A 95 -21.49 -10.44 19.92
C LYS A 95 -20.40 -10.07 20.95
N GLY A 96 -19.59 -9.05 20.68
CA GLY A 96 -18.56 -8.54 21.59
C GLY A 96 -17.30 -9.39 21.72
N GLY A 97 -17.10 -10.39 20.85
CA GLY A 97 -16.02 -11.38 20.96
C GLY A 97 -14.83 -11.19 20.02
N PHE A 98 -14.92 -10.26 19.07
CA PHE A 98 -13.90 -10.13 18.02
C PHE A 98 -12.78 -9.16 18.43
N ILE A 99 -11.63 -9.74 18.80
CA ILE A 99 -10.37 -9.00 19.00
C ILE A 99 -9.46 -9.33 17.82
N PRO A 100 -9.44 -8.50 16.76
CA PRO A 100 -8.64 -8.78 15.57
C PRO A 100 -7.15 -8.69 15.86
N ASN A 101 -6.72 -7.80 16.76
CA ASN A 101 -5.31 -7.59 17.09
C ASN A 101 -4.95 -8.26 18.41
N LEU A 102 -4.11 -9.28 18.35
CA LEU A 102 -3.59 -9.95 19.55
C LEU A 102 -2.42 -9.15 20.15
N PRO A 103 -2.17 -9.28 21.47
CA PRO A 103 -1.05 -8.60 22.13
C PRO A 103 0.34 -8.94 21.55
N ASP A 104 0.47 -10.08 20.87
CA ASP A 104 1.70 -10.52 20.21
C ASP A 104 1.90 -9.92 18.79
N GLY A 105 0.96 -9.08 18.34
CA GLY A 105 0.99 -8.45 17.01
C GLY A 105 0.35 -9.29 15.91
N SER A 106 -0.15 -10.49 16.21
CA SER A 106 -0.87 -11.33 15.25
C SER A 106 -2.28 -10.82 15.01
N ILE A 107 -2.81 -11.07 13.80
CA ILE A 107 -4.19 -10.69 13.44
C ILE A 107 -5.05 -11.94 13.24
N ILE A 108 -6.23 -11.99 13.90
CA ILE A 108 -7.26 -13.00 13.67
C ILE A 108 -8.25 -12.46 12.64
N LEU A 109 -8.38 -13.12 11.49
CA LEU A 109 -9.30 -12.69 10.43
C LEU A 109 -10.73 -13.20 10.61
N LEU A 110 -10.94 -14.38 11.22
CA LEU A 110 -12.26 -14.99 11.41
C LEU A 110 -12.25 -15.98 12.60
N PRO A 111 -13.25 -15.96 13.51
CA PRO A 111 -13.28 -16.84 14.67
C PRO A 111 -13.88 -18.25 14.44
N GLN A 112 -14.36 -18.61 13.24
CA GLN A 112 -15.03 -19.92 12.99
C GLN A 112 -14.49 -20.76 11.82
N THR A 113 -13.56 -20.22 11.00
CA THR A 113 -12.72 -21.04 10.12
C THR A 113 -11.47 -21.44 10.92
N GLU A 114 -10.83 -22.58 10.61
CA GLU A 114 -9.50 -22.89 11.16
C GLU A 114 -8.66 -21.62 11.22
N LYS A 115 -8.21 -21.26 12.42
CA LYS A 115 -7.59 -19.97 12.75
C LYS A 115 -6.59 -19.59 11.67
N ILE A 116 -6.95 -18.68 10.76
CA ILE A 116 -6.02 -18.16 9.76
C ILE A 116 -5.21 -17.09 10.49
N VAL A 117 -4.06 -17.50 11.02
CA VAL A 117 -3.05 -16.58 11.56
C VAL A 117 -2.26 -16.04 10.38
N VAL A 118 -2.45 -14.77 10.07
CA VAL A 118 -1.52 -14.05 9.20
C VAL A 118 -0.47 -13.45 10.10
N GLU A 119 0.73 -14.02 10.10
CA GLU A 119 1.90 -13.33 10.64
C GLU A 119 2.12 -12.09 9.77
N ALA A 120 1.94 -10.91 10.35
CA ALA A 120 2.32 -9.67 9.70
C ALA A 120 3.83 -9.74 9.43
N TYR A 121 4.22 -9.94 8.16
CA TYR A 121 5.61 -9.86 7.74
C TYR A 121 6.05 -8.39 7.81
N MET A 122 6.32 -7.92 9.02
CA MET A 122 7.20 -6.78 9.24
C MET A 122 8.50 -7.12 8.51
N ARG A 123 8.86 -6.32 7.49
CA ARG A 123 10.12 -6.49 6.74
C ARG A 123 11.22 -6.82 7.75
N ARG A 124 11.85 -7.99 7.60
CA ARG A 124 13.06 -8.31 8.37
C ARG A 124 14.00 -7.10 8.21
N PRO A 125 14.55 -6.53 9.30
CA PRO A 125 15.61 -5.55 9.15
C PRO A 125 16.70 -6.22 8.34
N VAL A 126 17.06 -5.61 7.20
CA VAL A 126 18.22 -6.03 6.44
C VAL A 126 19.41 -5.83 7.37
N LEU A 127 19.88 -6.91 7.99
CA LEU A 127 21.16 -6.92 8.70
C LEU A 127 22.20 -6.46 7.68
N ARG A 128 22.74 -5.25 7.86
CA ARG A 128 23.89 -4.78 7.09
C ARG A 128 25.00 -5.81 7.23
N ARG A 129 25.53 -6.27 6.10
CA ARG A 129 26.63 -7.26 6.01
C ARG A 129 27.98 -6.70 6.46
N ASP A 130 28.01 -5.48 6.97
CA ASP A 130 29.25 -4.74 7.22
C ASP A 130 29.89 -5.07 8.59
N MET A 131 29.36 -6.05 9.33
CA MET A 131 29.80 -6.37 10.69
C MET A 131 30.53 -7.72 10.81
N TYR A 132 31.16 -8.20 9.73
CA TYR A 132 32.09 -9.34 9.77
C TYR A 132 33.24 -9.14 8.78
N MET A 133 33.95 -8.02 8.84
CA MET A 133 35.36 -7.94 8.44
C MET A 133 36.10 -7.00 9.36
N SER A 134 36.59 -7.57 10.46
CA SER A 134 37.76 -7.09 11.18
C SER A 134 38.53 -8.28 11.73
#